data_AF-A0A7I8EU26-F1
#
_entry.id   AF-A0A7I8EU26-F1
#
_cell.length_a   1.000
_cell.length_b   1.000
_cell.length_c   1.000
_cell.angle_alpha   90.00
_cell.angle_beta   90.00
_cell.angle_gamma   90.00
#
_symmetry.space_group_name_H-M   'P 1'
#
loop_
_entity.id
_entity.type
_entity.pdbx_description
1 polymer ?
#
loop_
_entity_poly.entity_id
_entity_poly.type
_entity_poly.pdbx_seq_one_letter_code
_entity_poly.pdbx_strand_id
1 'polypeptide(L)'
;MSFVDKTLKCRECGNDFVFTAGEQEFYQQKGLMNQPGRCSSCRAARRQNAGGSGNRERAPREMHDAICAECGSETQIPFVPKNDRPVYCGACYEKVRVARS
;
A
#
# COMPACT_ATOMS: atom_id res chain seq x y z
N MET A 1 -13.43 -15.80 23.44
CA MET A 1 -12.54 -15.14 24.42
C MET A 1 -13.19 -13.82 24.78
N SER A 2 -13.41 -13.54 26.07
CA SER A 2 -13.91 -12.23 26.49
C SER A 2 -12.75 -11.23 26.44
N PHE A 3 -12.81 -10.29 25.53
CA PHE A 3 -11.82 -9.21 25.47
C PHE A 3 -12.22 -8.11 26.44
N VAL A 4 -11.22 -7.55 27.12
CA VAL A 4 -11.39 -6.45 28.07
C VAL A 4 -10.53 -5.29 27.61
N ASP A 5 -11.02 -4.08 27.81
CA ASP A 5 -10.27 -2.87 27.43
C ASP A 5 -8.91 -2.85 28.13
N LYS A 6 -7.85 -2.67 27.35
CA LYS A 6 -6.48 -2.68 27.85
C LYS A 6 -5.80 -1.36 27.55
N THR A 7 -5.31 -0.67 28.57
CA THR A 7 -4.48 0.51 28.38
C THR A 7 -3.05 0.12 27.99
N LEU A 8 -2.54 0.68 26.91
CA LEU A 8 -1.19 0.47 26.39
C LEU A 8 -0.46 1.80 26.22
N LYS A 9 0.87 1.77 26.29
CA LYS A 9 1.72 2.95 26.12
C LYS A 9 2.21 3.06 24.68
N CYS A 10 2.03 4.22 24.06
CA CYS A 10 2.53 4.47 22.71
C CYS A 10 4.07 4.55 22.70
N ARG A 11 4.72 3.77 21.84
CA ARG A 11 6.19 3.79 21.68
C ARG A 11 6.73 5.09 21.07
N GLU A 12 5.90 5.89 20.41
CA GLU A 12 6.35 7.13 19.74
C GLU A 12 6.13 8.38 20.59
N CYS A 13 4.91 8.61 21.08
CA CYS A 13 4.60 9.81 21.87
C CYS A 13 4.59 9.58 23.37
N GLY A 14 4.72 8.33 23.85
CA GLY A 14 4.70 8.00 25.28
C GLY A 14 3.32 8.09 25.94
N ASN A 15 2.29 8.58 25.25
CA ASN A 15 0.93 8.67 25.78
C ASN A 15 0.27 7.30 25.91
N ASP A 16 -0.58 7.17 26.92
CA ASP A 16 -1.43 6.01 27.10
C ASP A 16 -2.60 6.06 26.12
N PHE A 17 -2.98 4.89 25.59
CA PHE A 17 -4.14 4.72 24.73
C PHE A 17 -4.86 3.41 25.04
N VAL A 18 -6.15 3.37 24.78
CA VAL A 18 -6.98 2.19 25.05
C VAL A 18 -7.00 1.28 23.82
N PHE A 19 -6.63 0.03 24.03
CA PHE A 19 -6.85 -1.08 23.10
C PHE A 19 -8.16 -1.76 23.51
N THR A 20 -9.23 -1.31 22.86
CA THR A 20 -10.60 -1.72 23.23
C THR A 20 -10.86 -3.21 22.97
N ALA A 21 -11.87 -3.76 23.63
CA ALA A 21 -12.34 -5.12 23.39
C ALA A 21 -12.65 -5.37 21.90
N GLY A 22 -13.33 -4.42 21.23
CA GLY A 22 -13.65 -4.51 19.80
C GLY A 22 -12.42 -4.46 18.88
N GLU A 23 -11.39 -3.67 19.22
CA GLU A 23 -10.13 -3.70 18.48
C GLU A 23 -9.39 -5.03 18.66
N GLN A 24 -9.47 -5.65 19.84
CA GLN A 24 -8.87 -6.97 20.08
C GLN A 24 -9.58 -8.08 19.28
N GLU A 25 -10.91 -8.04 19.20
CA GLU A 25 -11.70 -8.93 18.36
C GLU A 25 -11.30 -8.81 16.89
N PHE A 26 -11.16 -7.57 16.40
CA PHE A 26 -10.71 -7.30 15.04
C PHE A 26 -9.32 -7.88 14.76
N TYR A 27 -8.38 -7.72 15.70
CA TYR A 27 -7.03 -8.24 15.57
C TYR A 27 -7.03 -9.77 15.50
N GLN A 28 -7.79 -10.46 16.34
CA GLN A 28 -7.91 -11.91 16.28
C GLN A 28 -8.55 -12.41 14.98
N GLN A 29 -9.64 -11.78 14.52
CA GLN A 29 -10.30 -12.16 13.27
C GLN A 29 -9.40 -12.00 12.04
N LYS A 30 -8.50 -11.02 12.07
CA LYS A 30 -7.53 -10.78 10.98
C LYS A 30 -6.23 -11.57 11.13
N GLY A 31 -6.09 -12.40 12.18
CA GLY A 31 -4.85 -13.14 12.45
C GLY A 31 -3.70 -12.26 12.94
N LEU A 32 -3.97 -11.04 13.42
CA LEU A 32 -2.98 -10.14 14.00
C LEU A 32 -2.77 -10.51 15.48
N MET A 33 -1.74 -11.32 15.75
CA MET A 33 -1.40 -11.74 17.12
C MET A 33 -0.68 -10.66 17.94
N ASN A 34 -0.19 -9.60 17.29
CA ASN A 34 0.58 -8.55 17.93
C ASN A 34 -0.31 -7.40 18.40
N GLN A 35 -0.11 -6.93 19.64
CA GLN A 35 -0.78 -5.73 20.16
C GLN A 35 -0.30 -4.47 19.44
N PRO A 36 -1.16 -3.43 19.30
CA PRO A 36 -0.75 -2.16 18.73
C PRO A 36 0.37 -1.54 19.59
N GLY A 37 1.48 -1.18 18.94
CA GLY A 37 2.60 -0.47 19.61
C GLY A 37 2.48 1.05 19.58
N ARG A 38 1.44 1.60 18.94
CA ARG A 38 1.26 3.03 18.68
C ARG A 38 -0.20 3.43 18.80
N CYS A 39 -0.45 4.59 19.39
CA CYS A 39 -1.79 5.15 19.48
C CYS A 39 -2.35 5.55 18.11
N SER A 40 -3.67 5.75 18.03
CA SER A 40 -4.38 6.11 16.80
C SER A 40 -3.80 7.36 16.13
N SER A 41 -3.46 8.39 16.90
CA SER A 41 -2.89 9.64 16.37
C SER A 41 -1.51 9.42 15.74
N CYS A 42 -0.60 8.67 16.38
CA CYS A 42 0.70 8.33 15.80
C CYS A 42 0.57 7.42 14.56
N ARG A 43 -0.38 6.47 14.57
CA ARG A 43 -0.71 5.67 13.37
C ARG A 43 -1.21 6.56 12.22
N ALA A 44 -2.10 7.50 12.50
CA ALA A 44 -2.65 8.44 11.52
C ALA A 44 -1.58 9.40 10.99
N ALA A 45 -0.77 10.00 11.86
CA ALA A 45 0.34 10.87 11.50
C ALA A 45 1.34 10.14 10.60
N ARG A 46 1.68 8.88 10.89
CA ARG A 46 2.52 8.09 10.00
C ARG A 46 1.84 7.77 8.69
N ARG A 47 0.52 7.49 8.68
CA ARG A 47 -0.22 7.29 7.42
C ARG A 47 -0.24 8.56 6.57
N GLN A 48 -0.35 9.75 7.17
CA GLN A 48 -0.25 11.03 6.46
C GLN A 48 1.16 11.24 5.91
N ASN A 49 2.19 11.00 6.73
CA ASN A 49 3.58 11.12 6.32
C ASN A 49 4.02 10.02 5.34
N ALA A 50 3.40 8.85 5.34
CA ALA A 50 3.67 7.74 4.42
C ALA A 50 2.77 7.80 3.15
N GLY A 51 1.59 8.40 3.26
CA GLY A 51 0.47 8.29 2.34
C GLY A 51 0.15 9.55 1.52
N GLY A 52 1.13 10.42 1.30
CA GLY A 52 1.07 11.41 0.23
C GLY A 52 1.37 10.81 -1.15
N SER A 53 0.80 9.66 -1.50
CA SER A 53 0.92 9.07 -2.86
C SER A 53 -0.12 9.63 -3.84
N GLY A 54 -0.25 10.96 -3.84
CA GLY A 54 -0.85 11.70 -4.94
C GLY A 54 0.14 12.64 -5.63
N ASN A 55 1.25 12.99 -4.97
CA ASN A 55 2.18 13.99 -5.49
C ASN A 55 3.57 13.92 -4.82
N ARG A 56 4.15 12.72 -4.72
CA ARG A 56 5.61 12.64 -4.59
C ARG A 56 6.13 12.62 -6.00
N GLU A 57 6.72 13.74 -6.40
CA GLU A 57 7.81 13.82 -7.37
C GLU A 57 8.66 12.55 -7.21
N ARG A 58 8.32 11.51 -8.00
CA ARG A 58 9.12 10.30 -8.02
C ARG A 58 10.47 10.80 -8.51
N ALA A 59 11.55 10.53 -7.77
CA ALA A 59 12.90 10.63 -8.32
C ALA A 59 12.84 10.18 -9.79
N PRO A 60 13.34 10.99 -10.74
CA PRO A 60 13.04 10.83 -12.15
C PRO A 60 13.32 9.38 -12.52
N ARG A 61 12.24 8.63 -12.74
CA ARG A 61 12.37 7.23 -13.08
C ARG A 61 12.90 7.24 -14.51
N GLU A 62 14.01 6.56 -14.75
CA GLU A 62 14.46 6.34 -16.12
C GLU A 62 13.32 5.65 -16.88
N MET A 63 12.83 6.36 -17.90
CA MET A 63 11.80 5.84 -18.79
C MET A 63 12.53 4.99 -19.82
N HIS A 64 12.12 3.73 -19.95
CA HIS A 64 12.67 2.81 -20.94
C HIS A 64 11.71 2.70 -22.12
N ASP A 65 12.26 2.74 -23.34
CA ASP A 65 11.48 2.50 -24.54
C ASP A 65 11.15 1.01 -24.67
N ALA A 66 9.91 0.73 -25.03
CA ALA A 66 9.39 -0.62 -25.24
C ALA A 66 8.36 -0.62 -26.36
N ILE A 67 8.18 -1.78 -26.99
CA ILE A 67 7.17 -1.98 -28.05
C ILE A 67 5.93 -2.62 -27.42
N CYS A 68 4.76 -2.04 -27.66
CA CYS A 68 3.50 -2.62 -27.20
C CYS A 68 3.22 -3.96 -27.88
N ALA A 69 2.96 -5.01 -27.10
CA ALA A 69 2.69 -6.35 -27.61
C ALA A 69 1.33 -6.50 -28.33
N GLU A 70 0.40 -5.55 -28.16
CA GLU A 70 -0.93 -5.60 -28.79
C GLU A 70 -1.00 -4.77 -30.08
N CYS A 71 -0.50 -3.52 -30.05
CA CYS A 71 -0.61 -2.60 -31.18
C CYS A 71 0.72 -2.30 -31.89
N GLY A 72 1.86 -2.75 -31.36
CA GLY A 72 3.18 -2.53 -31.96
C GLY A 72 3.74 -1.11 -31.85
N SER A 73 3.05 -0.19 -31.16
CA SER A 73 3.53 1.19 -30.99
C SER A 73 4.67 1.29 -29.98
N GLU A 74 5.60 2.20 -30.21
CA GLU A 74 6.61 2.59 -29.22
C GLU A 74 5.96 3.26 -28.02
N THR A 75 6.36 2.87 -26.82
CA THR A 75 5.84 3.40 -25.56
C THR A 75 6.93 3.46 -24.51
N GLN A 76 6.76 4.35 -23.54
CA GLN A 76 7.73 4.55 -22.46
C GLN A 76 7.19 3.98 -21.16
N ILE A 77 8.00 3.17 -20.48
CA ILE A 77 7.65 2.50 -19.24
C ILE A 77 8.66 2.80 -18.12
N PRO A 78 8.21 2.90 -16.86
CA PRO A 78 9.08 3.24 -15.72
C PRO A 78 9.83 2.02 -15.15
N PHE A 79 9.97 0.95 -15.93
CA PHE A 79 10.64 -0.30 -15.54
C PHE A 79 11.35 -0.90 -16.75
N VAL A 80 12.44 -1.62 -16.52
CA VAL A 80 13.17 -2.30 -17.60
C VAL A 80 12.29 -3.40 -18.19
N PRO A 81 11.99 -3.39 -19.51
CA PRO A 81 11.23 -4.45 -20.15
C PRO A 81 12.00 -5.78 -20.03
N LYS A 82 11.31 -6.82 -19.55
CA LYS A 82 11.84 -8.18 -19.46
C LYS A 82 11.18 -9.04 -20.53
N ASN A 83 11.94 -9.97 -21.12
CA ASN A 83 11.41 -10.90 -22.12
C ASN A 83 10.35 -11.87 -21.58
N ASP A 84 10.19 -11.96 -20.26
CA ASP A 84 9.23 -12.87 -19.62
C ASP A 84 7.78 -12.36 -19.62
N ARG A 85 7.54 -11.06 -19.87
CA ARG A 85 6.20 -10.46 -19.75
C ARG A 85 5.91 -9.46 -20.88
N PRO A 86 4.72 -9.53 -21.52
CA PRO A 86 4.34 -8.57 -22.54
C PRO A 86 4.17 -7.17 -21.95
N VAL A 87 4.72 -6.17 -22.65
CA VAL A 87 4.54 -4.75 -22.36
C VAL A 87 3.36 -4.22 -23.16
N TYR A 88 2.54 -3.37 -22.54
CA TYR A 88 1.39 -2.75 -23.20
C TYR A 88 1.47 -1.23 -23.05
N CYS A 89 1.06 -0.50 -24.08
CA CYS A 89 0.81 0.94 -23.96
C CYS A 89 -0.40 1.18 -23.04
N GLY A 90 -0.57 2.41 -22.54
CA GLY A 90 -1.65 2.75 -21.61
C GLY A 90 -3.04 2.33 -22.11
N ALA A 91 -3.35 2.57 -23.39
CA ALA A 91 -4.63 2.21 -23.97
C ALA A 91 -4.88 0.70 -24.05
N CYS A 92 -3.86 -0.09 -24.39
CA CYS A 92 -3.95 -1.55 -24.46
C CYS A 92 -3.97 -2.18 -23.06
N TYR A 93 -3.19 -1.62 -22.11
CA TYR A 93 -3.19 -2.07 -20.73
C TYR A 93 -4.56 -1.96 -20.07
N GLU A 94 -5.30 -0.88 -20.35
CA GLU A 94 -6.68 -0.68 -19.88
C GLU A 94 -7.65 -1.77 -20.37
N LYS A 95 -7.48 -2.26 -21.60
CA LYS A 95 -8.29 -3.37 -22.11
C LYS A 95 -7.93 -4.68 -21.42
N VAL A 96 -6.64 -4.95 -21.29
CA VAL A 96 -6.11 -6.18 -20.67
C VAL A 96 -6.43 -6.24 -19.17
N ARG A 97 -6.41 -5.11 -18.44
CA ARG A 97 -6.72 -5.09 -17.01
C ARG A 97 -8.19 -5.42 -16.74
N VAL A 98 -9.10 -4.94 -17.58
CA VAL A 98 -10.55 -5.22 -17.46
C VAL A 98 -10.87 -6.67 -17.81
N ALA A 99 -10.13 -7.28 -18.74
CA ALA A 99 -10.31 -8.70 -19.06
C ALA A 99 -9.76 -9.65 -17.96
N ARG A 100 -8.97 -9.13 -17.01
CA ARG A 100 -8.34 -9.91 -15.92
C ARG A 100 -8.97 -9.68 -14.55
N SER A 101 -9.87 -8.72 -14.42
CA SER A 101 -10.67 -8.46 -13.21
C SER A 101 -11.90 -9.34 -13.16
#